data_AF-A0A7S4MEB8-F1
#
_entry.id   AF-A0A7S4MEB8-F1
#
_cell.length_a   1.000
_cell.length_b   1.000
_cell.length_c   1.000
_cell.angle_alpha   90.00
_cell.angle_beta   90.00
_cell.angle_gamma   90.00
#
_symmetry.space_group_name_H-M   'P 1'
#
loop_
_entity.id
_entity.type
_entity.pdbx_description
1 polymer ?
#
loop_
_entity_poly.entity_id
_entity_poly.type
_entity_poly.pdbx_seq_one_letter_code
_entity_poly.pdbx_strand_id
1 'polypeptide(L)'
;DGGKGDGDEGSGSGSGSGGGSGPYLLPLIDLLNHAPVRSPDKCTTLRRRSGQFVMIAERPVRRYEEILHSYGDDESLTSARCLQTFGFVEGTAVRRAALMASSATTAGNGAAVEGGGVLRSDEKRRGGVTTTAALSRSAVLESCRGVASSSYPADLRSVVEERNIRRRRRRRRERLRIDGT
;
A
#
# COMPACT_ATOMS: atom_id res chain seq x y z
N ASP A 1 28.88 34.61 60.72
CA ASP A 1 28.93 34.21 59.30
C ASP A 1 28.39 32.79 59.14
N GLY A 2 27.15 32.53 58.76
CA GLY A 2 26.15 33.37 58.10
C GLY A 2 26.03 32.99 56.62
N GLY A 3 25.34 31.89 56.31
CA GLY A 3 25.06 31.46 54.94
C GLY A 3 23.83 30.55 54.89
N LYS A 4 22.65 31.17 54.96
CA LYS A 4 21.33 30.57 54.74
C LYS A 4 21.21 30.25 53.24
N GLY A 5 21.06 28.97 52.90
CA GLY A 5 20.73 28.54 51.54
C GLY A 5 19.22 28.38 51.44
N ASP A 6 18.57 29.31 50.73
CA ASP A 6 17.14 29.24 50.46
C ASP A 6 16.88 28.20 49.36
N GLY A 7 15.96 27.28 49.67
CA GLY A 7 15.54 26.19 48.81
C GLY A 7 14.75 26.71 47.61
N ASP A 8 15.21 26.33 46.43
CA ASP A 8 14.47 26.47 45.18
C ASP A 8 13.40 25.37 45.14
N GLU A 9 12.18 25.75 45.50
CA GLU A 9 11.00 24.86 45.43
C GLU A 9 10.67 24.58 43.96
N GLY A 10 10.84 23.32 43.58
CA GLY A 10 10.52 22.79 42.27
C GLY A 10 9.09 23.11 41.84
N SER A 11 8.95 24.12 40.97
CA SER A 11 7.80 24.25 40.09
C SER A 11 7.85 23.16 39.04
N GLY A 12 7.35 21.97 39.42
CA GLY A 12 6.99 20.90 38.52
C GLY A 12 5.84 21.34 37.61
N SER A 13 6.17 22.11 36.57
CA SER A 13 5.34 22.28 35.40
C SER A 13 5.19 20.90 34.74
N GLY A 14 4.20 20.15 35.21
CA GLY A 14 3.63 19.01 34.50
C GLY A 14 3.05 19.50 33.18
N SER A 15 3.94 19.74 32.22
CA SER A 15 3.61 19.91 30.82
C SER A 15 3.00 18.58 30.40
N GLY A 16 1.68 18.52 30.50
CA GLY A 16 0.87 17.45 29.98
C GLY A 16 1.10 17.42 28.47
N SER A 17 2.17 16.76 28.07
CA SER A 17 2.43 16.30 26.71
C SER A 17 1.41 15.20 26.42
N GLY A 18 0.13 15.57 26.41
CA GLY A 18 -0.94 14.87 25.73
C GLY A 18 -0.73 15.01 24.23
N GLY A 19 0.48 14.70 23.75
CA GLY A 19 0.77 14.53 22.36
C GLY A 19 -0.06 13.35 21.93
N GLY A 20 -1.28 13.63 21.44
CA GLY A 20 -2.25 12.62 21.06
C GLY A 20 -1.53 11.55 20.26
N SER A 21 -1.40 10.37 20.85
CA SER A 21 -0.89 9.19 20.17
C SER A 21 -2.13 8.50 19.64
N GLY A 22 -2.17 8.30 18.33
CA GLY A 22 -3.34 7.71 17.72
C GLY A 22 -3.24 7.71 16.21
N PRO A 23 -4.10 6.90 15.56
CA PRO A 23 -4.27 6.99 14.13
C PRO A 23 -4.88 8.34 13.76
N TYR A 24 -4.34 8.96 12.72
CA TYR A 24 -4.86 10.19 12.15
C TYR A 24 -5.28 9.91 10.71
N LEU A 25 -6.41 10.49 10.30
CA LEU A 25 -6.75 10.60 8.88
C LEU A 25 -6.17 11.91 8.37
N LEU A 26 -5.39 11.84 7.30
CA LEU A 26 -4.66 12.98 6.76
C LEU A 26 -5.16 13.26 5.34
N PRO A 27 -6.10 14.20 5.17
CA PRO A 27 -6.62 14.57 3.86
C PRO A 27 -5.49 14.89 2.88
N LEU A 28 -5.65 14.48 1.63
CA LEU A 28 -4.66 14.59 0.54
C LEU A 28 -3.43 13.68 0.68
N ILE A 29 -2.88 13.53 1.89
CA ILE A 29 -1.73 12.66 2.16
C ILE A 29 -2.12 11.19 1.95
N ASP A 30 -3.31 10.79 2.43
CA ASP A 30 -3.84 9.44 2.29
C ASP A 30 -4.14 9.04 0.83
N LEU A 31 -4.05 9.99 -0.13
CA LEU A 31 -4.22 9.72 -1.56
C LEU A 31 -2.93 9.28 -2.26
N LEU A 32 -1.78 9.42 -1.60
CA LEU A 32 -0.49 9.07 -2.20
C LEU A 32 -0.28 7.56 -2.17
N ASN A 33 0.16 7.00 -3.29
CA ASN A 33 0.40 5.56 -3.39
C ASN A 33 1.67 5.12 -2.65
N HIS A 34 1.69 3.84 -2.29
CA HIS A 34 2.80 3.22 -1.59
C HIS A 34 4.03 2.99 -2.49
N ALA A 35 5.22 3.32 -1.98
CA ALA A 35 6.49 2.78 -2.45
C ALA A 35 7.32 2.30 -1.24
N PRO A 36 8.09 1.20 -1.37
CA PRO A 36 9.03 0.76 -0.33
C PRO A 36 9.99 1.88 0.10
N VAL A 37 10.45 1.87 1.35
CA VAL A 37 11.35 2.90 1.91
C VAL A 37 12.63 3.02 1.10
N ARG A 38 13.20 1.88 0.69
CA ARG A 38 14.41 1.82 -0.14
C ARG A 38 14.16 1.94 -1.64
N SER A 39 12.91 2.16 -2.07
CA SER A 39 12.59 2.36 -3.48
C SER A 39 13.13 3.71 -3.97
N PRO A 40 13.81 3.76 -5.12
CA PRO A 40 14.21 5.04 -5.74
C PRO A 40 13.00 5.90 -6.15
N ASP A 41 11.83 5.26 -6.33
CA ASP A 41 10.62 5.96 -6.75
C ASP A 41 9.95 6.72 -5.59
N LYS A 42 10.23 6.35 -4.33
CA LYS A 42 9.76 7.12 -3.16
C LYS A 42 10.33 8.54 -3.22
N CYS A 43 9.49 9.54 -2.96
CA CYS A 43 9.92 10.93 -3.02
C CYS A 43 9.45 11.80 -1.85
N THR A 44 8.79 11.23 -0.83
CA THR A 44 8.24 11.98 0.29
C THR A 44 8.54 11.37 1.66
N THR A 45 8.71 12.24 2.66
CA THR A 45 8.63 11.89 4.09
C THR A 45 7.45 12.62 4.73
N LEU A 46 6.77 11.97 5.67
CA LEU A 46 5.80 12.62 6.57
C LEU A 46 6.45 12.85 7.93
N ARG A 47 6.35 14.07 8.47
CA ARG A 47 6.86 14.42 9.81
C ARG A 47 5.81 15.17 10.60
N ARG A 48 5.77 14.95 11.92
CA ARG A 48 4.95 15.77 12.83
C ARG A 48 5.83 16.88 13.42
N ARG A 49 5.42 18.15 13.29
CA ARG A 49 6.12 19.33 13.84
C ARG A 49 5.11 20.24 14.52
N SER A 50 5.32 20.53 15.80
CA SER A 50 4.47 21.46 16.57
C SER A 50 2.96 21.18 16.43
N GLY A 51 2.57 19.90 16.49
CA GLY A 51 1.18 19.47 16.35
C GLY A 51 0.66 19.37 14.91
N GLN A 52 1.43 19.77 13.91
CA GLN A 52 1.06 19.72 12.49
C GLN A 52 1.76 18.57 11.77
N PHE A 53 1.11 18.04 10.73
CA PHE A 53 1.71 17.08 9.81
C PHE A 53 2.29 17.81 8.61
N VAL A 54 3.57 17.58 8.34
CA VAL A 54 4.33 18.20 7.26
C VAL A 54 4.85 17.11 6.35
N MET A 55 4.46 17.16 5.08
CA MET A 55 5.01 16.31 4.05
C MET A 55 6.14 17.03 3.33
N ILE A 56 7.28 16.37 3.21
CA ILE A 56 8.52 16.93 2.68
C ILE A 56 8.95 16.11 1.48
N ALA A 57 9.26 16.76 0.36
CA ALA A 57 9.90 16.10 -0.77
C ALA A 57 11.35 15.76 -0.42
N GLU A 58 11.76 14.51 -0.58
CA GLU A 58 13.12 14.04 -0.31
C GLU A 58 14.07 14.28 -1.49
N ARG A 59 13.51 14.47 -2.68
CA ARG A 59 14.25 14.70 -3.93
C ARG A 59 13.42 15.60 -4.86
N PRO A 60 14.06 16.20 -5.90
CA PRO A 60 13.32 16.89 -6.94
C PRO A 60 12.26 15.98 -7.58
N VAL A 61 11.04 16.49 -7.73
CA VAL A 61 9.91 15.81 -8.37
C VAL A 61 9.69 16.42 -9.76
N ARG A 62 9.72 15.59 -10.79
CA ARG A 62 9.54 16.04 -12.18
C ARG A 62 8.07 16.37 -12.44
N ARG A 63 7.85 17.22 -13.44
CA ARG A 63 6.49 17.51 -13.90
C ARG A 63 5.83 16.21 -14.39
N TYR A 64 4.61 15.95 -13.92
CA TYR A 64 3.83 14.74 -14.22
C TYR A 64 4.39 13.43 -13.63
N GLU A 65 5.38 13.51 -12.74
CA GLU A 65 5.79 12.37 -11.95
C GLU A 65 4.76 12.07 -10.87
N GLU A 66 4.50 10.78 -10.64
CA GLU A 66 3.67 10.35 -9.52
C GLU A 66 4.41 10.58 -8.20
N ILE A 67 3.70 11.10 -7.20
CA ILE A 67 4.25 11.29 -5.87
C ILE A 67 3.95 10.04 -5.05
N LEU A 68 5.02 9.34 -4.64
CA LEU A 68 4.91 8.10 -3.87
C LEU A 68 5.40 8.31 -2.44
N HIS A 69 4.74 7.63 -1.50
CA HIS A 69 5.00 7.67 -0.08
C HIS A 69 5.20 6.26 0.49
N SER A 70 5.96 6.11 1.59
CA SER A 70 6.02 4.81 2.29
C SER A 70 4.97 4.76 3.40
N TYR A 71 4.23 3.66 3.51
CA TYR A 71 3.21 3.48 4.54
C TYR A 71 3.79 2.94 5.87
N GLY A 72 5.09 2.63 5.90
CA GLY A 72 5.80 2.13 7.06
C GLY A 72 7.22 1.72 6.69
N ASP A 73 7.91 1.07 7.61
CA ASP A 73 9.26 0.56 7.36
C ASP A 73 9.20 -0.78 6.61
N ASP A 74 10.19 -1.02 5.74
CA ASP A 74 10.27 -2.21 4.89
C ASP A 74 10.23 -3.53 5.68
N GLU A 75 10.71 -3.53 6.93
CA GLU A 75 10.69 -4.69 7.82
C GLU A 75 9.28 -5.00 8.36
N SER A 76 8.46 -3.95 8.55
CA SER A 76 7.12 -4.06 9.12
C SER A 76 6.04 -4.35 8.07
N LEU A 77 6.26 -3.89 6.84
CA LEU A 77 5.25 -3.89 5.77
C LEU A 77 5.45 -5.05 4.80
N THR A 78 5.27 -6.29 5.28
CA THR A 78 5.32 -7.48 4.42
C THR A 78 4.20 -7.45 3.37
N SER A 79 4.38 -8.14 2.24
CA SER A 79 3.34 -8.23 1.19
C SER A 79 2.01 -8.79 1.71
N ALA A 80 2.06 -9.72 2.69
CA ALA A 80 0.86 -10.23 3.35
C ALA A 80 0.16 -9.13 4.17
N ARG A 81 0.93 -8.28 4.86
CA ARG A 81 0.39 -7.15 5.62
C ARG A 81 -0.17 -6.07 4.71
N CYS A 82 0.46 -5.82 3.57
CA CYS A 82 -0.07 -4.91 2.55
C CYS A 82 -1.42 -5.39 2.03
N LEU A 83 -1.54 -6.68 1.71
CA LEU A 83 -2.80 -7.25 1.25
C LEU A 83 -3.89 -7.16 2.32
N GLN A 84 -3.56 -7.51 3.56
CA GLN A 84 -4.51 -7.50 4.67
C GLN A 84 -4.99 -6.08 5.02
N THR A 85 -4.10 -5.09 5.02
CA THR A 85 -4.38 -3.75 5.55
C THR A 85 -4.86 -2.80 4.46
N PHE A 86 -4.28 -2.91 3.26
CA PHE A 86 -4.50 -1.95 2.17
C PHE A 86 -5.11 -2.57 0.92
N GLY A 87 -5.30 -3.89 0.87
CA GLY A 87 -5.94 -4.57 -0.25
C GLY A 87 -5.08 -4.65 -1.53
N PHE A 88 -3.76 -4.47 -1.43
CA PHE A 88 -2.85 -4.59 -2.57
C PHE A 88 -1.60 -5.42 -2.25
N VAL A 89 -0.94 -5.92 -3.30
CA VAL A 89 0.33 -6.64 -3.22
C VAL A 89 1.33 -5.98 -4.16
N GLU A 90 2.59 -5.85 -3.72
CA GLU A 90 3.65 -5.30 -4.57
C GLU A 90 3.89 -6.19 -5.80
N GLY A 91 4.09 -5.57 -6.97
CA GLY A 91 4.29 -6.32 -8.22
C GLY A 91 5.52 -7.24 -8.20
N THR A 92 6.56 -6.91 -7.42
CA THR A 92 7.72 -7.79 -7.22
C THR A 92 7.34 -9.09 -6.53
N ALA A 93 6.48 -9.02 -5.50
CA ALA A 93 5.98 -10.20 -4.80
C ALA A 93 5.11 -11.08 -5.70
N VAL A 94 4.24 -10.48 -6.52
CA VAL A 94 3.44 -11.19 -7.53
C VAL A 94 4.35 -11.91 -8.53
N ARG A 95 5.38 -11.23 -9.05
CA ARG A 95 6.35 -11.83 -9.98
C ARG A 95 7.11 -13.00 -9.35
N ARG A 96 7.57 -12.86 -8.10
CA ARG A 96 8.24 -13.96 -7.37
C ARG A 96 7.32 -15.16 -7.19
N ALA A 97 6.08 -14.94 -6.76
CA ALA A 97 5.10 -16.01 -6.60
C ALA A 97 4.82 -16.73 -7.92
N ALA A 98 4.70 -15.99 -9.02
CA ALA A 98 4.52 -16.56 -10.36
C ALA A 98 5.72 -17.42 -10.79
N LEU A 99 6.95 -16.93 -10.58
CA LEU A 99 8.17 -17.69 -10.87
C LEU A 99 8.24 -18.99 -10.06
N MET A 100 7.96 -18.94 -8.75
CA MET A 100 7.93 -20.11 -7.89
C MET A 100 6.86 -21.13 -8.31
N ALA A 101 5.68 -20.65 -8.74
CA ALA A 101 4.61 -21.52 -9.23
C ALA A 101 5.01 -22.23 -10.54
N SER A 102 5.66 -21.52 -11.47
CA SER A 102 6.13 -22.10 -12.73
C SER A 102 7.17 -23.21 -12.51
N SER A 103 8.13 -22.99 -11.62
CA SER A 103 9.18 -23.98 -11.32
C SER A 103 8.65 -25.28 -10.70
N ALA A 104 7.55 -25.21 -9.94
CA ALA A 104 6.95 -26.39 -9.30
C ALA A 104 6.29 -27.36 -10.29
N THR A 105 5.85 -26.88 -11.45
CA THR A 105 5.12 -27.70 -12.45
C THR A 105 6.04 -28.63 -13.24
N THR A 106 7.31 -28.26 -13.42
CA THR A 106 8.28 -29.05 -14.20
C THR A 106 8.80 -30.26 -13.41
N ALA A 107 8.74 -30.23 -12.08
CA ALA A 107 9.24 -31.30 -11.23
C ALA A 107 8.23 -32.46 -10.99
N GLY A 108 6.98 -32.32 -11.45
CA GLY A 108 5.87 -33.20 -11.03
C GLY A 108 5.29 -34.18 -12.07
N ASN A 109 5.67 -34.11 -13.35
CA ASN A 109 5.04 -34.94 -14.40
C ASN A 109 5.58 -36.40 -14.48
N GLY A 110 6.06 -36.95 -13.36
CA GLY A 110 6.69 -38.26 -13.31
C GLY A 110 6.17 -39.18 -12.20
N ALA A 111 4.92 -39.07 -11.74
CA ALA A 111 4.29 -40.13 -10.95
C ALA A 111 2.77 -39.93 -10.89
N ALA A 112 2.03 -40.72 -11.67
CA ALA A 112 0.62 -40.97 -11.41
C ALA A 112 0.51 -41.71 -10.07
N VAL A 113 -0.03 -41.06 -9.04
CA VAL A 113 -0.38 -41.71 -7.78
C VAL A 113 -1.87 -41.51 -7.57
N GLU A 114 -2.64 -42.54 -7.93
CA GLU A 114 -3.97 -42.76 -7.39
C GLU A 114 -3.85 -43.06 -5.89
N GLY A 115 -4.51 -42.27 -5.06
CA GLY A 115 -4.51 -42.49 -3.61
C GLY A 115 -5.45 -41.52 -2.90
N GLY A 116 -6.72 -41.90 -2.79
CA GLY A 116 -7.72 -41.17 -2.02
C GLY A 116 -7.37 -41.11 -0.53
N GLY A 117 -7.32 -39.90 0.02
CA GLY A 117 -7.05 -39.64 1.44
C GLY A 117 -8.15 -38.78 2.05
N VAL A 118 -8.98 -39.41 2.88
CA VAL A 118 -10.06 -38.83 3.68
C VAL A 118 -9.49 -37.80 4.67
N LEU A 119 -9.92 -36.55 4.56
CA LEU A 119 -9.61 -35.49 5.54
C LEU A 119 -10.54 -35.62 6.76
N ARG A 120 -9.96 -36.01 7.90
CA ARG A 120 -10.60 -35.90 9.22
C ARG A 120 -10.31 -34.52 9.80
N SER A 121 -11.37 -33.79 10.11
CA SER A 121 -11.37 -32.53 10.84
C SER A 121 -11.24 -32.80 12.33
N ASP A 122 -10.23 -32.22 12.98
CA ASP A 122 -10.24 -32.02 14.43
C ASP A 122 -9.90 -30.57 14.75
N GLU A 123 -10.92 -29.88 15.24
CA GLU A 123 -11.00 -28.45 15.49
C GLU A 123 -11.08 -28.23 17.01
N LYS A 124 -10.08 -27.58 17.62
CA LYS A 124 -10.21 -27.08 18.99
C LYS A 124 -9.39 -25.81 19.29
N ARG A 125 -10.10 -24.69 19.18
CA ARG A 125 -10.04 -23.45 19.99
C ARG A 125 -8.71 -22.69 20.17
N ARG A 126 -8.68 -21.43 19.69
CA ARG A 126 -8.83 -20.19 20.51
C ARG A 126 -8.87 -18.91 19.64
N GLY A 127 -10.03 -18.25 19.61
CA GLY A 127 -10.17 -16.83 19.98
C GLY A 127 -9.59 -15.70 19.11
N GLY A 128 -9.21 -15.91 17.86
CA GLY A 128 -8.94 -14.81 16.92
C GLY A 128 -9.98 -14.80 15.81
N VAL A 129 -10.68 -13.69 15.59
CA VAL A 129 -11.43 -13.47 14.33
C VAL A 129 -10.39 -13.17 13.25
N THR A 130 -9.59 -14.18 12.91
CA THR A 130 -8.86 -14.23 11.65
C THR A 130 -9.90 -14.51 10.60
N THR A 131 -10.24 -13.52 9.78
CA THR A 131 -10.92 -13.79 8.52
C THR A 131 -9.99 -14.67 7.69
N THR A 132 -10.15 -15.99 7.81
CA THR A 132 -9.53 -16.98 6.95
C THR A 132 -10.22 -16.94 5.60
N ALA A 133 -10.06 -15.82 4.89
CA ALA A 133 -10.10 -15.86 3.43
C ALA A 133 -8.79 -16.52 2.95
N ALA A 134 -8.53 -17.73 3.44
CA ALA A 134 -7.49 -18.60 2.90
C ALA A 134 -8.05 -19.14 1.59
N LEU A 135 -7.92 -18.36 0.52
CA LEU A 135 -8.13 -18.89 -0.81
C LEU A 135 -7.15 -20.03 -1.00
N SER A 136 -7.66 -21.19 -1.43
CA SER A 136 -6.79 -22.31 -1.76
C SER A 136 -5.81 -21.88 -2.85
N ARG A 137 -4.61 -22.49 -2.86
CA ARG A 137 -3.63 -22.25 -3.93
C ARG A 137 -4.25 -22.41 -5.32
N SER A 138 -5.17 -23.37 -5.49
CA SER A 138 -5.91 -23.57 -6.73
C SER A 138 -6.84 -22.39 -7.05
N ALA A 139 -7.62 -21.89 -6.09
CA ALA A 139 -8.52 -20.76 -6.30
C ALA A 139 -7.78 -19.46 -6.68
N VAL A 140 -6.60 -19.22 -6.09
CA VAL A 140 -5.74 -18.09 -6.47
C VAL A 140 -5.22 -18.27 -7.90
N LEU A 141 -4.72 -19.46 -8.25
CA LEU A 141 -4.20 -19.73 -9.59
C LEU A 141 -5.30 -19.68 -10.66
N GLU A 142 -6.51 -20.15 -10.35
CA GLU A 142 -7.67 -20.08 -11.24
C GLU A 142 -8.12 -18.62 -11.47
N SER A 143 -8.14 -17.82 -10.40
CA SER A 143 -8.40 -16.38 -10.50
C SER A 143 -7.34 -15.66 -11.34
N CYS A 144 -6.05 -15.96 -11.13
CA CYS A 144 -4.96 -15.40 -11.93
C CYS A 144 -5.04 -15.81 -13.41
N ARG A 145 -5.40 -17.07 -13.69
CA ARG A 145 -5.63 -17.54 -15.06
C ARG A 145 -6.80 -16.82 -15.70
N GLY A 146 -7.93 -16.66 -14.98
CA GLY A 146 -9.09 -15.93 -15.46
C GLY A 146 -8.76 -14.48 -15.85
N VAL A 147 -7.95 -13.79 -15.03
CA VAL A 147 -7.45 -12.44 -15.36
C VAL A 147 -6.51 -12.47 -16.56
N ALA A 148 -5.57 -13.42 -16.62
CA ALA A 148 -4.62 -13.53 -17.73
C ALA A 148 -5.28 -13.92 -19.06
N SER A 149 -6.36 -14.70 -19.03
CA SER A 149 -7.14 -15.12 -20.21
C SER A 149 -8.26 -14.16 -20.55
N SER A 150 -8.67 -13.29 -19.63
CA SER A 150 -9.65 -12.27 -19.93
C SER A 150 -9.07 -11.32 -20.98
N SER A 151 -9.85 -11.01 -22.02
CA SER A 151 -9.54 -10.03 -23.08
C SER A 151 -9.48 -8.57 -22.58
N TYR A 152 -9.16 -8.42 -21.30
CA TYR A 152 -9.13 -7.22 -20.50
C TYR A 152 -7.91 -6.30 -20.70
N PRO A 153 -7.24 -6.26 -21.87
CA PRO A 153 -6.49 -5.07 -22.28
C PRO A 153 -7.16 -4.25 -23.40
N ALA A 154 -8.06 -4.79 -24.21
CA ALA A 154 -8.58 -4.07 -25.38
C ALA A 154 -9.68 -3.06 -25.02
N ASP A 155 -10.69 -3.51 -24.27
CA ASP A 155 -11.83 -2.67 -23.89
C ASP A 155 -11.47 -1.59 -22.86
N LEU A 156 -10.48 -1.88 -22.00
CA LEU A 156 -9.97 -0.87 -21.06
C LEU A 156 -9.14 0.20 -21.76
N ARG A 157 -8.37 -0.17 -22.80
CA ARG A 157 -7.64 0.81 -23.61
C ARG A 157 -8.59 1.74 -24.34
N SER A 158 -9.65 1.22 -24.96
CA SER A 158 -10.63 2.05 -25.66
C SER A 158 -11.36 3.01 -24.72
N VAL A 159 -11.74 2.57 -23.52
CA VAL A 159 -12.38 3.42 -22.50
C VAL A 159 -11.43 4.51 -22.00
N VAL A 160 -10.16 4.19 -21.75
CA VAL A 160 -9.15 5.17 -21.33
C VAL A 160 -8.85 6.18 -22.46
N GLU A 161 -8.75 5.70 -23.70
CA GLU A 161 -8.51 6.54 -24.88
C GLU A 161 -9.68 7.48 -25.15
N GLU A 162 -10.92 7.01 -25.07
CA GLU A 162 -12.12 7.84 -25.21
C GLU A 162 -12.16 8.94 -24.14
N ARG A 163 -11.84 8.61 -22.88
CA ARG A 163 -11.77 9.58 -21.79
C ARG A 163 -10.71 10.66 -22.05
N ASN A 164 -9.57 10.28 -22.61
CA ASN A 164 -8.51 11.21 -22.98
C ASN A 164 -8.92 12.12 -24.15
N ILE A 165 -9.61 11.59 -25.16
CA ILE A 165 -10.16 12.37 -26.28
C ILE A 165 -11.16 13.41 -25.75
N ARG A 166 -12.08 13.02 -24.86
CA ARG A 166 -13.04 13.95 -24.24
C ARG A 166 -12.35 15.07 -23.47
N ARG A 167 -11.29 14.77 -22.70
CA ARG A 167 -10.48 15.78 -21.99
C ARG A 167 -9.79 16.76 -22.95
N ARG A 168 -9.19 16.27 -24.05
CA ARG A 168 -8.55 17.13 -25.06
C ARG A 168 -9.56 18.06 -25.74
N ARG A 169 -10.75 17.55 -26.10
CA ARG A 169 -11.83 18.36 -26.70
C ARG A 169 -12.30 19.46 -25.75
N ARG A 170 -12.45 19.17 -24.46
CA ARG A 170 -12.81 20.16 -23.44
C ARG A 170 -11.77 21.28 -23.34
N ARG A 171 -10.48 20.94 -23.24
CA ARG A 171 -9.39 21.93 -23.17
C ARG A 171 -9.31 22.81 -24.43
N ARG A 172 -9.55 22.24 -25.61
CA ARG A 172 -9.59 23.01 -26.88
C ARG A 172 -10.74 24.02 -26.88
N ARG A 173 -11.92 23.62 -26.39
CA ARG A 173 -13.07 24.53 -26.26
C ARG A 173 -12.82 25.65 -25.23
N GLU A 174 -12.17 25.33 -24.12
CA GLU A 174 -11.80 26.33 -23.10
C GLU A 174 -10.79 27.35 -23.65
N ARG A 175 -9.80 26.92 -24.46
CA ARG A 175 -8.85 27.85 -25.11
C ARG A 175 -9.53 28.80 -26.11
N LEU A 176 -10.38 28.26 -26.98
CA LEU A 176 -11.10 29.08 -27.97
C LEU A 176 -12.06 30.10 -27.33
N ARG A 177 -12.51 29.87 -26.09
CA ARG A 177 -13.30 30.85 -25.33
C ARG A 177 -12.46 32.01 -24.80
N ILE A 178 -11.19 31.79 -24.52
CA ILE A 178 -10.30 32.81 -23.94
C ILE A 178 -9.80 33.77 -25.03
N ASP A 179 -9.53 33.26 -26.24
CA ASP A 179 -9.00 34.08 -27.35
C ASP A 179 -10.07 34.91 -28.08
N GLY A 180 -11.35 34.76 -27.73
CA GLY A 180 -12.50 35.41 -28.38
C GLY A 180 -13.12 36.57 -27.59
N THR A 181 -12.50 36.98 -26.48
CA THR A 181 -12.87 38.12 -25.63
C THR A 181 -11.71 39.09 -25.55
#